data_AF-A0A7W7Q9U0-F1
#
_entry.id   AF-A0A7W7Q9U0-F1
#
_cell.length_a   1.000
_cell.length_b   1.000
_cell.length_c   1.000
_cell.angle_alpha   90.00
_cell.angle_beta   90.00
_cell.angle_gamma   90.00
#
_symmetry.space_group_name_H-M   'P 1'
#
loop_
_entity.id
_entity.type
_entity.pdbx_description
1 polymer ?
#
loop_
_entity_poly.entity_id
_entity_poly.type
_entity_poly.pdbx_seq_one_letter_code
_entity_poly.pdbx_strand_id
1 'polypeptide(L)' 'MLTKRIREDIDANIGHHAASGLPGDSTSVVLLYLALNWLIVERLTLPGIFSEQDAHDLIDAAVRRSSAV' A
#
# COMPACT_ATOMS: atom_id res chain seq x y z
N MET A 1 0.10 21.74 -7.77
CA MET A 1 -1.20 21.18 -7.32
C MET A 1 -0.94 19.85 -6.62
N LEU A 2 -1.58 19.62 -5.47
CA LEU A 2 -1.37 18.41 -4.66
C LEU A 2 -1.58 17.12 -5.47
N THR A 3 -2.63 17.04 -6.27
CA THR A 3 -2.94 15.86 -7.10
C THR A 3 -1.80 15.47 -8.06
N LYS A 4 -1.11 16.46 -8.65
CA LYS A 4 0.05 16.21 -9.52
C LYS A 4 1.20 15.62 -8.72
N ARG A 5 1.47 16.18 -7.54
CA ARG A 5 2.55 15.71 -6.67
C ARG A 5 2.32 14.28 -6.18
N ILE A 6 1.10 13.98 -5.75
CA ILE A 6 0.72 12.62 -5.34
C ILE A 6 0.89 11.62 -6.49
N ARG A 7 0.56 12.02 -7.72
CA ARG A 7 0.81 11.17 -8.90
C ARG A 7 2.31 10.91 -9.13
N GLU A 8 3.14 11.95 -9.04
CA GLU A 8 4.59 11.81 -9.16
C GLU A 8 5.18 10.88 -8.08
N ASP A 9 4.67 10.93 -6.85
CA ASP A 9 5.11 10.04 -5.77
C ASP A 9 4.68 8.57 -6.04
N ILE A 10 3.49 8.33 -6.60
CA ILE A 10 3.05 6.99 -7.01
C ILE A 10 3.95 6.46 -8.15
N ASP A 11 4.24 7.27 -9.16
CA ASP A 11 5.10 6.88 -10.29
C ASP A 11 6.52 6.53 -9.80
N ALA A 12 7.04 7.29 -8.83
CA ALA A 12 8.34 7.01 -8.20
C ALA A 12 8.35 5.70 -7.42
N ASN A 13 7.26 5.34 -6.74
CA ASN A 13 7.13 4.06 -6.03
C ASN A 13 7.10 2.88 -7.02
N ILE A 14 6.37 3.02 -8.13
CA ILE A 14 6.34 2.01 -9.20
C ILE A 14 7.75 1.80 -9.77
N GLY A 15 8.46 2.88 -10.07
CA GLY A 15 9.84 2.82 -10.57
C GLY A 15 10.80 2.16 -9.58
N HIS A 16 10.71 2.50 -8.29
CA HIS A 16 11.52 1.85 -7.24
C HIS A 16 11.22 0.36 -7.11
N HIS A 17 9.94 -0.02 -7.10
CA HIS A 17 9.55 -1.43 -7.01
C HIS A 17 10.11 -2.23 -8.18
N ALA A 18 9.94 -1.73 -9.41
CA ALA A 18 10.49 -2.36 -10.61
C ALA A 18 12.03 -2.50 -10.55
N ALA A 19 12.73 -1.50 -10.02
CA ALA A 19 14.18 -1.53 -9.87
C ALA A 19 14.67 -2.48 -8.75
N SER A 20 13.82 -2.80 -7.77
CA SER A 20 14.18 -3.64 -6.62
C SER A 20 14.26 -5.14 -6.93
N GLY A 21 13.63 -5.59 -8.02
CA GLY A 21 13.51 -7.01 -8.35
C GLY A 21 12.59 -7.80 -7.41
N LEU A 22 11.84 -7.13 -6.53
CA LEU A 22 10.83 -7.74 -5.68
C LEU A 22 9.64 -8.24 -6.51
N PRO A 23 8.97 -9.32 -6.08
CA PRO A 23 7.82 -9.86 -6.80
C PRO A 23 6.60 -8.92 -6.71
N GLY A 24 5.75 -8.98 -7.74
CA GLY A 24 4.61 -8.08 -7.95
C GLY A 24 4.88 -7.06 -9.07
N ASP A 25 3.82 -6.58 -9.70
CA ASP A 25 3.86 -5.63 -10.81
C ASP A 25 3.51 -4.20 -10.36
N SER A 26 3.35 -3.28 -11.31
CA SER A 26 2.91 -1.91 -11.02
C SER A 26 1.52 -1.87 -10.37
N THR A 27 0.65 -2.82 -10.71
CA THR A 27 -0.68 -2.96 -10.11
C THR A 27 -0.56 -3.32 -8.63
N SER A 28 0.36 -4.22 -8.26
CA SER A 28 0.65 -4.57 -6.88
C SER A 28 1.00 -3.35 -6.03
N VAL A 29 1.83 -2.45 -6.56
CA VAL A 29 2.23 -1.20 -5.88
C VAL A 29 1.02 -0.29 -5.64
N VAL A 30 0.17 -0.12 -6.66
CA VAL A 30 -1.03 0.74 -6.55
C VAL A 30 -2.04 0.17 -5.56
N LEU A 31 -2.26 -1.16 -5.58
CA LEU A 31 -3.15 -1.82 -4.63
C LEU A 31 -2.65 -1.67 -3.19
N LEU A 32 -1.35 -1.86 -2.96
CA LEU A 32 -0.75 -1.64 -1.64
C LEU A 32 -0.86 -0.18 -1.20
N TYR A 33 -0.57 0.78 -2.08
CA TYR A 33 -0.74 2.21 -1.80
C TYR A 33 -2.17 2.53 -1.34
N LEU A 34 -3.19 2.03 -2.04
CA LEU A 34 -4.59 2.29 -1.69
C LEU A 34 -4.99 1.60 -0.38
N ALA A 35 -4.62 0.34 -0.20
CA ALA A 35 -4.97 -0.45 0.99
C ALA A 35 -4.31 0.13 2.26
N LEU A 36 -3.01 0.43 2.20
CA LEU A 36 -2.28 0.96 3.35
C LEU A 36 -2.73 2.38 3.70
N ASN A 37 -3.04 3.22 2.70
CA ASN A 37 -3.61 4.54 2.97
C ASN A 37 -4.96 4.46 3.68
N TRP A 38 -5.84 3.53 3.29
CA TRP A 38 -7.10 3.35 4.01
C TRP A 38 -6.88 2.86 5.45
N LEU A 39 -5.94 1.93 5.67
CA LEU A 39 -5.59 1.46 7.02
C LEU A 39 -5.04 2.59 7.90
N ILE A 40 -4.23 3.49 7.32
CA ILE A 40 -3.76 4.70 8.02
C ILE A 40 -4.94 5.62 8.35
N VAL A 41 -5.85 5.87 7.39
CA VAL A 41 -7.03 6.71 7.61
C VAL A 41 -7.93 6.12 8.69
N GLU A 42 -8.18 4.81 8.69
CA GLU A 42 -8.96 4.14 9.73
C GLU A 42 -8.33 4.38 11.11
N ARG A 43 -7.03 4.13 11.28
CA ARG A 43 -6.34 4.35 12.56
C ARG A 43 -6.40 5.79 13.06
N LEU A 44 -6.44 6.76 12.14
CA LEU A 44 -6.48 8.19 12.48
C LEU A 44 -7.89 8.72 12.73
N THR A 45 -8.93 8.09 12.16
CA THR A 45 -10.29 8.64 12.17
C THR A 45 -11.30 7.79 12.93
N LEU A 46 -11.08 6.47 13.01
CA LEU A 46 -11.98 5.49 13.60
C LEU A 46 -11.21 4.45 14.44
N PRO A 47 -10.37 4.88 15.40
CA PRO A 47 -9.50 3.97 16.13
C PRO A 47 -10.30 2.90 16.87
N GLY A 48 -9.88 1.64 16.71
CA GLY A 48 -10.45 0.48 17.41
C GLY A 48 -11.41 -0.38 16.58
N ILE A 49 -11.60 -0.10 15.28
CA ILE A 49 -12.29 -1.04 14.39
C ILE A 49 -11.44 -2.29 14.19
N PHE A 50 -10.13 -2.10 13.96
CA PHE A 50 -9.16 -3.18 13.90
C PHE A 50 -8.22 -3.10 15.10
N SER A 51 -7.94 -4.25 15.71
CA SER A 51 -6.85 -4.34 16.68
C SER A 51 -5.48 -4.15 16.01
N GLU A 52 -4.43 -3.94 16.79
CA GLU A 52 -3.09 -3.86 16.24
C GLU A 52 -2.68 -5.16 15.52
N GLN A 53 -3.11 -6.30 16.05
CA GLN A 53 -2.87 -7.61 15.44
C GLN A 53 -3.64 -7.75 14.12
N ASP A 54 -4.91 -7.37 14.08
CA ASP A 54 -5.71 -7.44 12.84
C ASP A 54 -5.08 -6.59 11.72
N ALA A 55 -4.61 -5.38 12.05
CA ALA A 55 -3.92 -4.52 11.10
C ALA A 55 -2.62 -5.15 10.60
N HIS A 56 -1.84 -5.79 11.46
CA HIS A 56 -0.61 -6.48 11.08
C HIS A 56 -0.90 -7.64 10.12
N ASP A 57 -1.87 -8.49 10.47
CA ASP A 57 -2.27 -9.64 9.66
C ASP A 57 -2.82 -9.20 8.28
N LEU A 58 -3.53 -8.07 8.23
CA LEU A 58 -4.02 -7.47 6.99
C LEU A 58 -2.88 -6.95 6.10
N ILE A 59 -1.87 -6.31 6.69
CA ILE A 59 -0.67 -5.85 5.95
C ILE A 59 0.06 -7.04 5.34
N ASP A 60 0.33 -8.08 6.13
CA ASP A 60 1.00 -9.30 5.66
C ASP A 60 0.21 -9.99 4.55
N ALA A 61 -1.12 -10.09 4.71
CA ALA A 61 -2.00 -10.65 3.70
C ALA A 61 -2.02 -9.81 2.42
N ALA A 62 -2.02 -8.47 2.54
CA ALA A 62 -2.02 -7.57 1.40
C ALA A 62 -0.73 -7.71 0.59
N VAL A 63 0.44 -7.68 1.24
CA VAL A 63 1.75 -7.86 0.58
C VAL A 63 1.83 -9.22 -0.09
N ARG A 64 1.50 -10.30 0.62
CA ARG A 64 1.59 -11.66 0.06
C ARG A 64 0.68 -11.84 -1.16
N ARG A 65 -0.54 -11.28 -1.13
CA ARG A 65 -1.51 -11.43 -2.22
C ARG A 65 -1.23 -10.51 -3.41
N SER A 66 -0.72 -9.30 -3.17
CA SER A 66 -0.38 -8.39 -4.25
C SER A 66 0.93 -8.78 -4.93
N SER A 67 1.89 -9.36 -4.19
CA SER A 67 3.17 -9.81 -4.74
C SER A 67 3.14 -11.22 -5.35
N ALA A 68 2.01 -11.93 -5.29
CA ALA A 68 1.88 -13.22 -5.96
C ALA A 68 1.81 -13.01 -7.48
N VAL A 69 2.76 -13.62 -8.20
CA VAL A 69 2.78 -13.71 -9.67
C VAL A 69 1.92 -14.89 -10.12
#